data_AF-A0AAW0ECQ1-F1
#
_entry.id   AF-A0AAW0ECQ1-F1
#
_cell.length_a   1.000
_cell.length_b   1.000
_cell.length_c   1.000
_cell.angle_alpha   90.00
_cell.angle_beta   90.00
_cell.angle_gamma   90.00
#
_symmetry.space_group_name_H-M   'P 1'
#
loop_
_entity.id
_entity.type
_entity.pdbx_description
1 polymer ?
#
loop_
_entity_poly.entity_id
_entity_poly.type
_entity_poly.pdbx_seq_one_letter_code
_entity_poly.pdbx_strand_id
1 'polypeptide(L)'
;MLVDTSSLYSFNVLARELMPQSFDRFQKYIWPCLLIWGLDRLIRGIRLVLFNHSYFGFSSSARALDATVELMSPECVRLTLKRPPHFHWSAGQTAYLIMPTVSTLPFEAHPFTIASVDTSGSKRNDNASTPDNAGEVKPDAGPSSFWKEVIFLINPRDGFTKRLAEIAAREETIKAYVDGPYGHSPDLSSYDTIAFVAGQFPVDIFGYSVD
;
A
#
# COMPACT_ATOMS: atom_id res chain seq x y z
N MET A 1 -26.03 -14.90 -46.65
CA MET A 1 -26.29 -15.86 -45.56
C MET A 1 -26.91 -15.08 -44.43
N LEU A 2 -28.24 -14.97 -44.44
CA LEU A 2 -29.01 -14.17 -43.47
C LEU A 2 -29.16 -15.01 -42.21
N VAL A 3 -28.60 -14.55 -41.08
CA VAL A 3 -28.82 -15.16 -39.78
C VAL A 3 -30.29 -15.01 -39.45
N ASP A 4 -30.98 -16.14 -39.31
CA ASP A 4 -32.42 -16.22 -39.14
C ASP A 4 -32.84 -15.57 -37.81
N THR A 5 -33.31 -14.34 -37.89
CA THR A 5 -33.75 -13.53 -36.75
C THR A 5 -34.87 -14.21 -35.94
N SER A 6 -35.65 -15.10 -36.56
CA SER A 6 -36.74 -15.84 -35.90
C SER A 6 -36.25 -16.85 -34.83
N SER A 7 -35.05 -17.40 -35.03
CA SER A 7 -34.42 -18.35 -34.08
C SER A 7 -33.89 -17.65 -32.83
N LEU A 8 -33.31 -16.45 -33.00
CA LEU A 8 -32.86 -15.61 -31.88
C LEU A 8 -34.03 -15.05 -31.06
N TYR A 9 -35.16 -14.71 -31.72
CA TYR A 9 -36.38 -14.34 -30.99
C TYR A 9 -36.97 -15.52 -30.21
N SER A 10 -37.02 -16.72 -30.80
CA SER A 10 -37.52 -17.92 -30.11
C SER A 10 -36.63 -18.33 -28.93
N PHE A 11 -35.30 -18.17 -29.04
CA PHE A 11 -34.38 -18.42 -27.92
C PHE A 11 -34.56 -17.40 -26.79
N ASN A 12 -34.74 -16.11 -27.12
CA ASN A 12 -35.02 -15.06 -26.12
C ASN A 12 -36.38 -15.25 -25.45
N VAL A 13 -37.39 -15.73 -26.16
CA VAL A 13 -38.73 -16.03 -25.62
C VAL A 13 -38.67 -17.24 -24.69
N LEU A 14 -38.05 -18.34 -25.11
CA LEU A 14 -37.87 -19.55 -24.27
C LEU A 14 -36.98 -19.30 -23.05
N ALA A 15 -35.92 -18.51 -23.18
CA ALA A 15 -35.06 -18.12 -22.06
C ALA A 15 -35.81 -17.27 -21.02
N ARG A 16 -36.80 -16.48 -21.47
CA ARG A 16 -37.67 -15.66 -20.61
C ARG A 16 -38.80 -16.46 -19.95
N GLU A 17 -39.17 -17.60 -20.53
CA GLU A 17 -40.22 -18.50 -20.04
C GLU A 17 -39.69 -19.52 -19.02
N LEU A 18 -38.41 -19.89 -19.10
CA LEU A 18 -37.73 -20.81 -18.17
C LEU A 18 -37.04 -20.11 -16.98
N MET A 19 -36.92 -18.77 -16.99
CA MET A 19 -36.40 -18.03 -15.83
C MET A 19 -37.54 -17.68 -14.87
N PRO A 20 -37.47 -18.10 -13.60
CA PRO A 20 -38.53 -17.83 -12.65
C PRO A 20 -38.69 -16.32 -12.47
N GLN A 21 -39.95 -15.85 -12.44
CA GLN A 21 -40.39 -14.46 -12.23
C GLN A 21 -39.72 -13.74 -11.03
N SER A 22 -39.06 -14.49 -10.15
CA SER A 22 -38.19 -13.98 -9.09
C SER A 22 -36.93 -13.28 -9.62
N PHE A 23 -36.30 -13.78 -10.68
CA PHE A 23 -35.05 -13.22 -11.23
C PHE A 23 -35.26 -11.80 -11.79
N ASP A 24 -36.35 -11.57 -12.53
CA ASP A 24 -36.72 -10.26 -13.06
C ASP A 24 -36.96 -9.21 -11.96
N ARG A 25 -37.42 -9.62 -10.77
CA ARG A 25 -37.52 -8.73 -9.60
C ARG A 25 -36.16 -8.38 -9.02
N PHE A 26 -35.24 -9.35 -8.93
CA PHE A 26 -33.89 -9.13 -8.40
C PHE A 26 -33.01 -8.31 -9.35
N GLN A 27 -33.18 -8.44 -10.67
CA GLN A 27 -32.44 -7.67 -11.67
C GLN A 27 -32.55 -6.15 -11.46
N LYS A 28 -33.71 -5.66 -11.02
CA LYS A 28 -33.94 -4.23 -10.72
C LYS A 28 -33.02 -3.70 -9.60
N TYR A 29 -32.59 -4.57 -8.68
CA TYR A 29 -31.67 -4.21 -7.60
C TYR A 29 -30.21 -4.52 -7.96
N ILE A 30 -29.97 -5.58 -8.73
CA ILE A 30 -28.62 -6.01 -9.12
C ILE A 30 -27.95 -4.98 -10.05
N TRP A 31 -28.66 -4.44 -11.04
CA TRP A 31 -28.07 -3.51 -12.02
C TRP A 31 -27.54 -2.21 -11.40
N PRO A 32 -28.29 -1.50 -10.53
CA PRO A 32 -27.75 -0.34 -9.81
C PRO A 32 -26.55 -0.69 -8.92
N CYS A 33 -26.60 -1.82 -8.20
CA CYS A 33 -25.47 -2.27 -7.37
C CYS A 33 -24.23 -2.57 -8.21
N LEU A 34 -24.37 -3.27 -9.35
CA LEU A 34 -23.27 -3.53 -10.27
C LEU A 34 -22.73 -2.24 -10.90
N LEU A 35 -23.59 -1.26 -11.19
CA LEU A 35 -23.17 0.03 -11.71
C LEU A 35 -22.38 0.82 -10.67
N ILE A 36 -22.87 0.90 -9.42
CA ILE A 36 -22.16 1.57 -8.32
C ILE A 36 -20.83 0.86 -8.04
N TRP A 37 -20.83 -0.48 -7.98
CA TRP A 37 -19.62 -1.27 -7.79
C TRP A 37 -18.62 -1.07 -8.94
N GLY A 38 -19.09 -1.14 -10.19
CA GLY A 38 -18.27 -0.92 -11.38
C GLY A 38 -17.70 0.50 -11.45
N LEU A 39 -18.48 1.51 -11.09
CA LEU A 39 -18.04 2.90 -11.04
C LEU A 39 -16.99 3.12 -9.94
N ASP A 40 -17.17 2.54 -8.73
CA ASP A 40 -16.14 2.54 -7.69
C ASP A 40 -14.84 1.89 -8.20
N ARG A 41 -14.92 0.73 -8.84
CA ARG A 41 -13.74 0.06 -9.43
C ARG A 41 -13.10 0.88 -10.53
N LEU A 42 -13.89 1.53 -11.39
CA LEU A 42 -13.39 2.39 -12.47
C LEU A 42 -12.68 3.62 -11.90
N ILE A 43 -13.26 4.31 -10.92
CA ILE A 43 -12.64 5.47 -10.27
C ILE A 43 -11.33 5.06 -9.60
N ARG A 44 -11.29 3.90 -8.93
CA ARG A 44 -10.06 3.34 -8.35
C ARG A 44 -9.02 3.03 -9.43
N GLY A 45 -9.43 2.42 -10.54
CA GLY A 45 -8.55 2.13 -11.68
C GLY A 45 -7.99 3.39 -12.34
N ILE A 46 -8.83 4.42 -12.53
CA ILE A 46 -8.42 5.72 -13.06
C ILE A 46 -7.45 6.42 -12.10
N ARG A 47 -7.75 6.41 -10.79
CA ARG A 47 -6.85 6.95 -9.77
C ARG A 47 -5.51 6.25 -9.83
N LEU A 48 -5.50 4.91 -9.89
CA LEU A 48 -4.27 4.16 -10.09
C LEU A 48 -3.60 4.67 -11.36
N VAL A 49 -4.17 4.58 -12.55
CA VAL A 49 -3.52 4.98 -13.81
C VAL A 49 -3.01 6.43 -13.83
N LEU A 50 -3.78 7.40 -13.31
CA LEU A 50 -3.40 8.82 -13.31
C LEU A 50 -2.28 9.12 -12.30
N PHE A 51 -2.39 8.64 -11.07
CA PHE A 51 -1.33 8.80 -10.07
C PHE A 51 -0.12 7.87 -10.36
N ASN A 52 -0.32 6.82 -11.17
CA ASN A 52 0.66 5.82 -11.61
C ASN A 52 1.30 6.16 -12.98
N HIS A 53 0.86 7.18 -13.72
CA HIS A 53 1.54 7.60 -14.94
C HIS A 53 2.99 8.06 -14.64
N SER A 54 3.26 8.56 -13.43
CA SER A 54 4.62 8.84 -12.96
C SER A 54 5.46 7.57 -12.66
N TYR A 55 4.84 6.40 -12.57
CA TYR A 55 5.45 5.12 -12.21
C TYR A 55 5.51 4.12 -13.38
N PHE A 56 4.63 4.26 -14.39
CA PHE A 56 4.67 3.54 -15.67
C PHE A 56 5.37 4.32 -16.80
N GLY A 57 6.06 5.42 -16.47
CA GLY A 57 6.96 6.09 -17.41
C GLY A 57 8.13 5.16 -17.78
N PHE A 58 8.33 4.93 -19.07
CA PHE A 58 9.44 4.20 -19.71
C PHE A 58 10.82 4.87 -19.50
N SER A 59 11.14 5.31 -18.28
CA SER A 59 12.45 5.84 -17.93
C SER A 59 12.76 5.59 -16.46
N SER A 60 13.82 4.82 -16.21
CA SER A 60 14.68 4.76 -15.02
C SER A 60 14.10 4.75 -13.58
N SER A 61 12.77 4.73 -13.40
CA SER A 61 12.07 4.62 -12.09
C SER A 61 11.74 3.19 -11.68
N ALA A 62 12.10 2.18 -12.49
CA ALA A 62 11.93 0.77 -12.13
C ALA A 62 12.67 0.39 -10.83
N ARG A 63 13.76 1.10 -10.47
CA ARG A 63 14.50 0.90 -9.22
C ARG A 63 13.95 1.66 -8.01
N ALA A 64 12.96 2.53 -8.21
CA ALA A 64 12.31 3.26 -7.12
C ALA A 64 11.25 2.42 -6.40
N LEU A 65 10.81 1.33 -7.02
CA LEU A 65 9.78 0.40 -6.52
C LEU A 65 10.37 -0.91 -5.97
N ASP A 66 11.69 -1.03 -6.00
CA ASP A 66 12.38 -2.15 -5.39
C ASP A 66 12.27 -2.02 -3.87
N ALA A 67 11.57 -2.96 -3.27
CA ALA A 67 11.47 -3.12 -1.84
C ALA A 67 12.39 -4.25 -1.40
N THR A 68 13.17 -4.00 -0.36
CA THR A 68 13.96 -5.03 0.30
C THR A 68 13.11 -5.65 1.40
N VAL A 69 13.08 -6.98 1.43
CA VAL A 69 12.34 -7.75 2.42
C VAL A 69 13.34 -8.53 3.25
N GLU A 70 13.27 -8.40 4.56
CA GLU A 70 14.18 -9.04 5.48
C GLU A 70 13.40 -9.73 6.59
N LEU A 71 13.73 -10.99 6.85
CA LEU A 71 13.15 -11.75 7.94
C LEU A 71 13.90 -11.43 9.23
N MET A 72 13.31 -10.61 10.11
CA MET A 72 13.91 -10.27 11.41
C MET A 72 13.70 -11.37 12.45
N SER A 73 12.56 -12.05 12.37
CA SER A 73 12.13 -13.12 13.26
C SER A 73 11.12 -14.01 12.51
N PRO A 74 10.89 -15.27 12.93
CA PRO A 74 9.84 -16.11 12.36
C PRO A 74 8.45 -15.45 12.31
N GLU A 75 8.18 -14.49 13.20
CA GLU A 75 6.91 -13.75 13.30
C GLU A 75 7.04 -12.27 12.91
N CYS A 76 8.15 -11.85 12.30
CA CYS A 76 8.34 -10.45 11.92
C CYS A 76 9.19 -10.31 10.66
N VAL A 77 8.57 -9.72 9.63
CA VAL A 77 9.20 -9.35 8.37
C VAL A 77 9.31 -7.84 8.32
N ARG A 78 10.52 -7.35 8.06
CA ARG A 78 10.78 -5.94 7.76
C ARG A 78 10.74 -5.74 6.26
N LEU A 79 9.87 -4.84 5.83
CA LEU A 79 9.80 -4.38 4.45
C LEU A 79 10.31 -2.94 4.39
N THR A 80 11.33 -2.70 3.59
CA THR A 80 11.94 -1.39 3.40
C THR A 80 11.74 -0.93 1.97
N LEU A 81 11.19 0.26 1.82
CA LEU A 81 10.87 0.91 0.55
C LEU A 81 11.59 2.24 0.45
N LYS A 82 12.09 2.59 -0.75
CA LYS A 82 12.62 3.94 -0.98
C LYS A 82 11.46 4.94 -0.98
N ARG A 83 11.63 6.03 -0.24
CA ARG A 83 10.61 7.10 -0.14
C ARG A 83 10.38 7.75 -1.50
N PRO A 84 9.14 7.76 -2.01
CA PRO A 84 8.78 8.59 -3.16
C PRO A 84 8.96 10.09 -2.85
N PRO A 85 9.45 10.91 -3.78
CA PRO A 85 9.75 12.33 -3.52
C PRO A 85 8.58 13.17 -2.97
N HIS A 86 7.34 12.77 -3.26
CA HIS A 86 6.11 13.48 -2.85
C HIS A 86 5.36 12.79 -1.70
N PHE A 87 5.92 11.76 -1.11
CA PHE A 87 5.28 10.98 -0.05
C PHE A 87 5.75 11.45 1.32
N HIS A 88 4.86 12.11 2.05
CA HIS A 88 5.05 12.56 3.42
C HIS A 88 4.06 11.86 4.32
N TRP A 89 4.45 11.49 5.53
CA TRP A 89 3.57 10.85 6.51
C TRP A 89 3.91 11.32 7.93
N SER A 90 2.93 11.22 8.80
CA SER A 90 3.04 11.47 10.23
C SER A 90 3.04 10.15 11.00
N ALA A 91 3.56 10.16 12.22
CA ALA A 91 3.62 8.97 13.07
C ALA A 91 2.21 8.38 13.29
N GLY A 92 2.12 7.05 13.25
CA GLY A 92 0.87 6.31 13.44
C GLY A 92 -0.02 6.20 12.19
N GLN A 93 0.39 6.75 11.04
CA GLN A 93 -0.37 6.58 9.80
C GLN A 93 -0.18 5.20 9.16
N THR A 94 -1.19 4.79 8.41
CA THR A 94 -1.22 3.53 7.65
C THR A 94 -1.01 3.81 6.16
N ALA A 95 -0.47 2.85 5.44
CA ALA A 95 -0.43 2.87 3.98
C ALA A 95 -0.87 1.51 3.45
N TYR A 96 -1.47 1.51 2.27
CA TYR A 96 -1.77 0.29 1.55
C TYR A 96 -0.56 -0.12 0.72
N LEU A 97 -0.16 -1.37 0.86
CA LEU A 97 0.90 -1.99 0.09
C LEU A 97 0.30 -2.90 -0.97
N ILE A 98 0.75 -2.74 -2.22
CA ILE A 98 0.41 -3.61 -3.35
C ILE A 98 1.72 -4.26 -3.82
N MET A 99 1.79 -5.58 -3.76
CA MET A 99 3.00 -6.33 -4.12
C MET A 99 2.64 -7.40 -5.17
N PRO A 100 2.74 -7.09 -6.47
CA PRO A 100 2.32 -8.03 -7.51
C PRO A 100 3.18 -9.31 -7.56
N THR A 101 4.40 -9.29 -7.03
CA THR A 101 5.28 -10.47 -6.96
C THR A 101 4.83 -11.47 -5.88
N VAL A 102 4.12 -11.00 -4.84
CA VAL A 102 3.78 -11.81 -3.65
C VAL A 102 2.30 -12.21 -3.64
N SER A 103 1.42 -11.36 -4.16
CA SER A 103 -0.02 -11.64 -4.23
C SER A 103 -0.39 -12.48 -5.47
N THR A 104 -1.41 -13.33 -5.31
CA THR A 104 -2.05 -14.07 -6.40
C THR A 104 -2.84 -13.19 -7.35
N LEU A 105 -3.30 -12.02 -6.88
CA LEU A 105 -4.01 -11.04 -7.69
C LEU A 105 -3.22 -9.71 -7.66
N PRO A 106 -2.84 -9.16 -8.81
CA PRO A 106 -1.95 -7.98 -8.87
C PRO A 106 -2.58 -6.68 -8.33
N PHE A 107 -3.85 -6.70 -7.90
CA PHE A 107 -4.62 -5.55 -7.43
C PHE A 107 -5.03 -5.66 -5.95
N GLU A 108 -4.43 -6.58 -5.20
CA GLU A 108 -4.63 -6.66 -3.76
C GLU A 108 -3.81 -5.60 -3.03
N ALA A 109 -4.51 -4.75 -2.28
CA ALA A 109 -3.94 -3.70 -1.48
C ALA A 109 -4.16 -4.03 0.00
N HIS A 110 -3.09 -4.16 0.77
CA HIS A 110 -3.14 -4.53 2.18
C HIS A 110 -2.70 -3.37 3.07
N PRO A 111 -3.50 -2.98 4.08
CA PRO A 111 -3.15 -1.88 4.97
C PRO A 111 -2.08 -2.31 5.97
N PHE A 112 -1.04 -1.48 6.12
CA PHE A 112 0.00 -1.66 7.12
C PHE A 112 0.41 -0.32 7.72
N THR A 113 0.74 -0.30 9.01
CA THR A 113 1.22 0.89 9.71
C THR A 113 2.64 1.20 9.30
N ILE A 114 2.92 2.47 9.01
CA ILE A 114 4.27 2.93 8.72
C ILE A 114 5.05 2.97 10.03
N ALA A 115 6.17 2.24 10.07
CA ALA A 115 7.02 2.13 11.26
C ALA A 115 8.19 3.14 11.26
N SER A 116 8.49 3.78 10.13
CA SER A 116 9.50 4.84 10.05
C SER A 116 8.91 6.23 10.30
N VAL A 117 9.78 7.22 10.50
CA VAL A 117 9.42 8.63 10.70
C VAL A 117 9.86 9.47 9.51
N ASP A 118 9.00 10.38 9.05
CA ASP A 118 9.37 11.31 7.99
C ASP A 118 10.31 12.38 8.53
N THR A 119 11.59 12.27 8.20
CA THR A 119 12.62 13.23 8.64
C THR A 119 12.99 14.22 7.52
N SER A 120 12.25 14.25 6.41
CA SER A 120 12.50 15.15 5.27
C SER A 120 12.46 16.63 5.63
N GLY A 121 11.68 16.99 6.66
CA GLY A 121 11.52 18.36 7.15
C GLY A 121 12.56 18.80 8.18
N SER A 122 13.32 17.87 8.76
CA SER A 122 14.40 18.21 9.69
C SER A 122 15.63 18.59 8.88
N LYS A 123 15.70 19.85 8.48
CA LYS A 123 17.00 20.46 8.18
C LYS A 123 17.81 20.41 9.47
N ARG A 124 18.53 19.31 9.69
CA ARG A 124 19.57 19.28 10.69
C ARG A 124 20.56 20.35 10.25
N ASN A 125 20.60 21.45 11.02
CA ASN A 125 21.60 22.48 10.84
C ASN A 125 22.94 21.84 11.21
N ASP A 126 23.63 21.29 10.22
CA ASP A 126 24.99 20.75 10.34
C ASP A 126 26.03 21.89 10.50
N ASN A 127 25.63 23.01 11.11
CA ASN A 127 26.46 24.16 11.42
C ASN A 127 27.01 24.01 12.84
N ALA A 128 27.79 22.97 13.07
CA ALA A 128 28.64 22.85 14.25
C ALA A 128 29.99 22.27 13.83
N SER A 129 30.91 23.20 13.44
CA SER A 129 32.39 23.07 13.40
C SER A 129 32.96 22.01 12.42
N THR A 130 33.87 22.29 11.49
CA THR A 130 35.12 23.10 11.52
C THR A 130 35.62 23.21 10.06
N PRO A 131 36.50 24.17 9.70
CA PRO A 131 36.81 24.49 8.31
C PRO A 131 37.97 23.64 7.74
N ASP A 132 38.05 23.64 6.41
CA ASP A 132 39.28 23.52 5.61
C ASP A 132 39.84 22.13 5.22
N ASN A 133 39.67 21.84 3.92
CA ASN A 133 40.55 21.12 3.00
C ASN A 133 40.64 19.58 3.00
N ALA A 134 40.71 19.09 1.75
CA ALA A 134 41.24 17.81 1.26
C ALA A 134 40.28 16.60 1.20
N GLY A 135 40.07 16.15 -0.04
CA GLY A 135 39.70 14.77 -0.37
C GLY A 135 38.21 14.55 -0.59
N GLU A 136 37.82 14.47 -1.86
CA GLU A 136 36.55 13.87 -2.28
C GLU A 136 36.61 12.37 -1.96
N VAL A 137 36.30 12.03 -0.70
CA VAL A 137 36.06 10.66 -0.25
C VAL A 137 34.58 10.39 -0.48
N LYS A 138 34.27 9.47 -1.40
CA LYS A 138 32.92 8.93 -1.59
C LYS A 138 32.37 8.53 -0.21
N PRO A 139 31.15 8.92 0.17
CA PRO A 139 30.57 8.49 1.42
C PRO A 139 30.27 7.00 1.30
N ASP A 140 31.19 6.22 1.84
CA ASP A 140 31.00 4.92 2.42
C ASP A 140 29.73 4.91 3.29
N ALA A 141 29.04 3.78 3.24
CA ALA A 141 27.68 3.55 3.73
C ALA A 141 27.49 3.84 5.23
N GLY A 142 27.37 5.12 5.59
CA GLY A 142 26.88 5.63 6.87
C GLY A 142 25.38 6.00 6.82
N PRO A 143 24.74 6.34 7.96
CA PRO A 143 23.29 6.25 8.21
C PRO A 143 22.44 7.35 7.53
N SER A 144 22.83 7.84 6.35
CA SER A 144 22.11 8.88 5.61
C SER A 144 20.96 8.34 4.72
N SER A 145 20.90 7.01 4.48
CA SER A 145 19.82 6.37 3.70
C SER A 145 18.56 6.10 4.50
N PHE A 146 18.68 5.75 5.80
CA PHE A 146 17.53 5.45 6.67
C PHE A 146 16.47 6.56 6.69
N TRP A 147 16.90 7.82 6.58
CA TRP A 147 16.02 9.00 6.60
C TRP A 147 15.24 9.22 5.31
N LYS A 148 15.43 8.37 4.30
CA LYS A 148 14.73 8.38 3.00
C LYS A 148 13.99 7.08 2.73
N GLU A 149 13.75 6.27 3.75
CA GLU A 149 13.13 4.95 3.61
C GLU A 149 11.81 4.88 4.38
N VAL A 150 10.82 4.24 3.76
CA VAL A 150 9.54 3.89 4.36
C VAL A 150 9.65 2.45 4.83
N ILE A 151 9.51 2.23 6.13
CA ILE A 151 9.69 0.91 6.74
C ILE A 151 8.33 0.42 7.24
N PHE A 152 8.05 -0.86 6.99
CA PHE A 152 6.88 -1.57 7.50
C PHE A 152 7.34 -2.81 8.27
N LEU A 153 6.71 -3.05 9.41
CA LEU A 153 6.88 -4.27 10.19
C LEU A 153 5.62 -5.12 10.02
N ILE A 154 5.78 -6.29 9.41
CA ILE A 154 4.69 -7.14 8.98
C ILE A 154 4.81 -8.47 9.70
N ASN A 155 3.76 -8.87 10.42
CA ASN A 155 3.71 -10.22 10.97
C ASN A 155 3.22 -11.22 9.90
N PRO A 156 3.98 -12.29 9.63
CA PRO A 156 3.50 -13.43 8.86
C PRO A 156 2.23 -14.04 9.48
N ARG A 157 1.18 -14.12 8.68
CA ARG A 157 -0.11 -14.79 8.94
C ARG A 157 -0.43 -15.64 7.72
N ASP A 158 -1.58 -16.29 7.70
CA ASP A 158 -1.99 -17.08 6.54
C ASP A 158 -2.21 -16.24 5.28
N GLY A 159 -1.88 -16.83 4.12
CA GLY A 159 -2.07 -16.21 2.81
C GLY A 159 -0.92 -15.29 2.39
N PHE A 160 -1.21 -14.02 2.14
CA PHE A 160 -0.28 -13.05 1.54
C PHE A 160 1.00 -12.85 2.35
N THR A 161 0.88 -12.63 3.66
CA THR A 161 2.03 -12.33 4.52
C THR A 161 2.90 -13.57 4.79
N LYS A 162 2.34 -14.79 4.73
CA LYS A 162 3.14 -16.03 4.72
C LYS A 162 4.04 -16.12 3.48
N ARG A 163 3.49 -15.82 2.29
CA ARG A 163 4.28 -15.78 1.05
C ARG A 163 5.35 -14.69 1.12
N LEU A 164 5.02 -13.55 1.70
CA LEU A 164 6.00 -12.49 1.94
C LEU A 164 7.14 -12.98 2.84
N ALA A 165 6.85 -13.73 3.90
CA ALA A 165 7.85 -14.32 4.78
C ALA A 165 8.73 -15.36 4.09
N GLU A 166 8.14 -16.20 3.22
CA GLU A 166 8.88 -17.18 2.42
C GLU A 166 9.85 -16.52 1.44
N ILE A 167 9.48 -15.37 0.87
CA ILE A 167 10.35 -14.57 -0.01
C ILE A 167 11.40 -13.82 0.82
N ALA A 168 11.02 -13.30 1.98
CA ALA A 168 11.94 -12.65 2.92
C ALA A 168 13.05 -13.62 3.38
N ALA A 169 12.72 -14.89 3.59
CA ALA A 169 13.67 -15.94 3.94
C ALA A 169 14.69 -16.23 2.82
N ARG A 170 14.43 -15.79 1.58
CA ARG A 170 15.34 -15.91 0.44
C ARG A 170 16.15 -14.63 0.18
N GLU A 171 15.92 -13.57 0.96
CA GLU A 171 16.54 -12.26 0.81
C GLU A 171 16.36 -11.65 -0.61
N GLU A 172 15.24 -11.97 -1.25
CA GLU A 172 14.93 -11.48 -2.60
C GLU A 172 14.31 -10.08 -2.56
N THR A 173 14.63 -9.25 -3.55
CA THR A 173 13.97 -7.97 -3.76
C THR A 173 12.64 -8.16 -4.45
N ILE A 174 11.62 -7.44 -3.98
CA ILE A 174 10.28 -7.49 -4.57
C ILE A 174 9.87 -6.12 -5.10
N LYS A 175 8.93 -6.11 -6.04
CA LYS A 175 8.24 -4.88 -6.43
C LYS A 175 7.12 -4.63 -5.44
N ALA A 176 7.15 -3.49 -4.77
CA ALA A 176 6.05 -3.05 -3.93
C ALA A 176 5.67 -1.61 -4.25
N TYR A 177 4.36 -1.37 -4.27
CA TYR A 177 3.76 -0.05 -4.44
C TYR A 177 3.16 0.36 -3.11
N VAL A 178 3.34 1.63 -2.76
CA VAL A 178 2.76 2.24 -1.57
C VAL A 178 1.68 3.23 -1.99
N ASP A 179 0.50 3.11 -1.39
CA ASP A 179 -0.61 4.04 -1.52
C ASP A 179 -0.97 4.59 -0.13
N GLY A 180 -1.03 5.90 0.02
CA GLY A 180 -1.23 6.56 1.31
C GLY A 180 -0.57 7.94 1.38
N PRO A 181 -0.33 8.47 2.59
CA PRO A 181 -0.71 7.92 3.89
C PRO A 181 -2.21 8.05 4.18
N TYR A 182 -2.72 7.12 4.98
CA TYR A 182 -4.10 7.05 5.45
C TYR A 182 -4.14 7.11 6.98
N GLY A 183 -5.24 7.65 7.50
CA GLY A 183 -5.45 7.83 8.94
C GLY A 183 -5.06 9.22 9.43
N HIS A 184 -5.53 9.52 10.63
CA HIS A 184 -5.31 10.79 11.31
C HIS A 184 -4.25 10.61 12.39
N SER A 185 -3.21 11.45 12.38
CA SER A 185 -2.25 11.51 13.47
C SER A 185 -2.76 12.50 14.52
N PRO A 186 -3.00 12.05 15.77
CA PRO A 186 -3.44 12.96 16.83
C PRO A 186 -2.33 13.96 17.16
N ASP A 187 -2.70 15.22 17.42
CA ASP A 187 -1.79 16.21 17.96
C ASP A 187 -1.60 15.97 19.46
N LEU A 188 -0.38 15.60 19.83
CA LEU A 188 0.00 15.28 21.20
C LEU A 188 0.76 16.43 21.89
N SER A 189 0.95 17.57 21.20
CA SER A 189 1.74 18.70 21.71
C SER A 189 1.13 19.42 22.91
N SER A 190 -0.17 19.21 23.15
CA SER A 190 -0.94 19.86 24.22
C SER A 190 -0.92 19.10 25.56
N TYR A 191 -0.28 17.92 25.62
CA TYR A 191 -0.25 17.08 26.81
C TYR A 191 1.15 17.01 27.43
N ASP A 192 1.24 17.17 28.75
CA ASP A 192 2.51 17.11 29.50
C ASP A 192 2.98 15.68 29.75
N THR A 193 2.05 14.72 29.85
CA THR A 193 2.34 13.30 30.10
C THR A 193 1.50 12.43 29.19
N ILE A 194 2.13 11.47 28.52
CA ILE A 194 1.50 10.57 27.57
C ILE A 194 1.92 9.13 27.90
N ALA A 195 0.94 8.27 28.14
CA ALA A 195 1.16 6.84 28.32
C ALA A 195 0.88 6.10 27.00
N PHE A 196 1.90 5.43 26.46
CA PHE A 196 1.80 4.59 25.27
C PHE A 196 1.52 3.15 25.69
N VAL A 197 0.35 2.61 25.33
CA VAL A 197 0.03 1.19 25.51
C VAL A 197 0.13 0.50 24.15
N ALA A 198 1.08 -0.42 24.02
CA ALA A 198 1.27 -1.22 22.81
C ALA A 198 1.06 -2.70 23.12
N GLY A 199 0.23 -3.37 22.32
CA GLY A 199 0.03 -4.81 22.37
C GLY A 199 0.79 -5.55 21.27
N GLN A 200 1.00 -6.85 21.45
CA GLN A 200 1.54 -7.72 20.42
C GLN A 200 0.41 -8.00 19.41
N PHE A 201 0.43 -7.28 18.27
CA PHE A 201 -0.53 -7.25 17.12
C PHE A 201 -1.71 -6.27 17.22
N PRO A 202 -2.08 -5.58 16.11
CA PRO A 202 -1.28 -4.54 15.45
C PRO A 202 -0.90 -3.45 16.46
N VAL A 203 0.19 -2.73 16.21
CA VAL A 203 0.62 -1.63 17.10
C VAL A 203 -0.24 -0.40 16.82
N ASP A 204 -1.53 -0.49 17.16
CA ASP A 204 -2.38 0.67 17.33
C ASP A 204 -2.01 1.25 18.68
N ILE A 205 -1.24 2.34 18.65
CA ILE A 205 -0.92 3.09 19.85
C ILE A 205 -2.22 3.77 20.30
N PHE A 206 -2.82 3.24 21.37
CA PHE A 206 -3.85 3.95 22.10
C PHE A 206 -3.18 4.77 23.20
N GLY A 207 -3.14 6.08 23.00
CA GLY A 207 -2.81 7.03 24.06
C GLY A 207 -4.01 7.14 25.00
N TYR A 208 -3.81 6.82 26.27
CA TYR A 208 -4.81 7.09 27.32
C TYR A 208 -4.30 8.26 28.18
N SER A 209 -5.20 9.20 28.48
CA SER A 209 -4.97 10.28 29.44
C SER A 209 -5.21 9.73 30.85
N VAL A 210 -4.30 10.01 31.77
CA VAL A 210 -4.54 9.83 33.20
C VAL A 210 -4.52 11.23 33.79
N ASP A 211 -5.70 11.71 34.20
CA ASP A 211 -5.87 13.00 34.88
C ASP A 211 -5.25 12.99 36.29
#